data_AF-A0A0N9WQV7-F1
#
_entry.id   AF-A0A0N9WQV7-F1
#
_cell.length_a   1.000
_cell.length_b   1.000
_cell.length_c   1.000
_cell.angle_alpha   90.00
_cell.angle_beta   90.00
_cell.angle_gamma   90.00
#
_symmetry.space_group_name_H-M   'P 1'
#
loop_
_entity.id
_entity.type
_entity.pdbx_description
1 polymer ?
#
loop_
_entity_poly.entity_id
_entity_poly.type
_entity_poly.pdbx_seq_one_letter_code
_entity_poly.pdbx_strand_id
1 'polypeptide(L)'
;MALLQAFLWCALARDLAAIEPKPKCALYLFNLKKRVMVFPYDDRGMDVVGPNKDLLSQLYRQHHTYLLDYDRHAMDSTFAGPAR
;
A
#
# COMPACT_ATOMS: atom_id res chain seq x y z
N MET A 1 12.51 -9.38 10.27
CA MET A 1 12.40 -9.06 8.82
C MET A 1 11.77 -10.18 8.00
N ALA A 2 12.12 -11.46 8.20
CA ALA A 2 11.63 -12.58 7.38
C ALA A 2 10.09 -12.72 7.28
N LEU A 3 9.36 -12.44 8.36
CA LEU A 3 7.90 -12.65 8.38
C LEU A 3 7.12 -11.64 7.51
N LEU A 4 7.56 -10.37 7.46
CA LEU A 4 6.94 -9.37 6.60
C LEU A 4 7.13 -9.72 5.12
N GLN A 5 8.33 -10.17 4.74
CA GLN A 5 8.61 -10.62 3.38
C GLN A 5 7.77 -11.83 2.99
N ALA A 6 7.59 -12.79 3.90
CA ALA A 6 6.72 -13.94 3.66
C ALA A 6 5.25 -13.51 3.43
N PHE A 7 4.74 -12.54 4.18
CA PHE A 7 3.40 -12.01 3.97
C PHE A 7 3.28 -11.22 2.66
N LEU A 8 4.26 -10.39 2.30
CA LEU A 8 4.27 -9.68 1.03
C LEU A 8 4.36 -10.65 -0.16
N TRP A 9 5.11 -11.74 -0.02
CA TRP A 9 5.13 -12.82 -1.00
C TRP A 9 3.74 -13.42 -1.22
N CYS A 10 2.99 -13.67 -0.14
CA CYS A 10 1.62 -14.20 -0.25
C CYS A 10 0.69 -13.28 -1.07
N ALA A 11 0.83 -11.96 -0.94
CA ALA A 11 0.07 -11.01 -1.74
C ALA A 11 0.53 -11.00 -3.21
N LEU A 12 1.84 -10.96 -3.44
CA LEU A 12 2.45 -10.98 -4.78
C LEU A 12 2.08 -12.24 -5.57
N ALA A 13 2.22 -13.41 -4.94
CA ALA A 13 2.03 -14.69 -5.59
C ALA A 13 0.58 -14.89 -6.08
N ARG A 14 -0.41 -14.17 -5.51
CA ARG A 14 -1.84 -14.36 -5.78
C ARG A 14 -2.19 -14.35 -7.27
N ASP A 15 -1.62 -13.39 -8.00
CA ASP A 15 -1.94 -13.16 -9.40
C ASP A 15 -0.92 -13.82 -10.34
N LEU A 16 0.08 -14.52 -9.79
CA LEU A 16 1.05 -15.30 -10.52
C LEU A 16 0.59 -16.77 -10.55
N ALA A 17 0.38 -17.31 -11.75
CA ALA A 17 -0.24 -18.62 -11.92
C ALA A 17 0.63 -19.78 -11.39
N ALA A 18 1.93 -19.74 -11.67
CA ALA A 18 2.84 -20.87 -11.46
C ALA A 18 3.66 -20.81 -10.16
N ILE A 19 3.41 -19.81 -9.30
CA ILE A 19 4.27 -19.54 -8.14
C ILE A 19 3.55 -19.90 -6.83
N GLU A 20 4.24 -20.62 -5.97
CA GLU A 20 3.78 -21.07 -4.66
C GLU A 20 4.82 -20.74 -3.57
N PRO A 21 4.41 -20.60 -2.28
CA PRO A 21 3.05 -20.75 -1.76
C PRO A 21 2.13 -19.58 -2.11
N LYS A 22 0.86 -19.89 -2.39
CA LYS A 22 -0.18 -18.93 -2.77
C LYS A 22 -1.44 -19.08 -1.92
N PRO A 23 -1.46 -18.52 -0.70
CA PRO A 23 -2.63 -18.61 0.15
C PRO A 23 -3.77 -17.79 -0.45
N LYS A 24 -4.96 -18.40 -0.51
CA LYS A 24 -6.17 -17.80 -1.09
C LYS A 24 -6.86 -16.88 -0.08
N CYS A 25 -6.16 -15.86 0.41
CA CYS A 25 -6.70 -14.88 1.34
C CYS A 25 -6.25 -13.46 0.99
N ALA A 26 -7.02 -12.48 1.46
CA ALA A 26 -6.59 -11.09 1.48
C ALA A 26 -5.70 -10.85 2.71
N LEU A 27 -4.62 -10.08 2.52
CA LEU A 27 -3.68 -9.75 3.58
C LEU A 27 -3.82 -8.28 3.96
N TYR A 28 -4.14 -8.00 5.22
CA TYR A 28 -4.16 -6.65 5.76
C TYR A 28 -3.11 -6.50 6.85
N LEU A 29 -2.18 -5.56 6.68
CA LEU A 29 -1.10 -5.31 7.63
C LEU A 29 -1.36 -4.02 8.39
N PHE A 30 -1.40 -4.09 9.71
CA PHE A 30 -1.69 -2.94 10.57
C PHE A 30 -0.43 -2.44 11.27
N ASN A 31 -0.11 -1.17 11.09
CA ASN A 31 0.84 -0.47 11.95
C ASN A 31 0.06 0.43 12.91
N LEU A 32 -0.28 -0.12 14.08
CA LEU A 32 -1.10 0.58 15.07
C LEU A 32 -0.42 1.84 15.61
N LYS A 33 0.90 1.80 15.81
CA LYS A 33 1.67 2.97 16.28
C LYS A 33 1.62 4.12 15.28
N LYS A 34 1.76 3.81 13.98
CA LYS A 34 1.65 4.80 12.91
C LYS A 34 0.22 5.06 12.47
N ARG A 35 -0.77 4.35 13.02
CA ARG A 35 -2.19 4.43 12.68
C ARG A 35 -2.44 4.35 11.17
N VAL A 36 -1.86 3.33 10.54
CA VAL A 36 -2.09 3.01 9.12
C VAL A 36 -2.30 1.50 8.94
N MET A 37 -3.06 1.17 7.90
CA MET A 37 -3.23 -0.18 7.38
C MET A 37 -2.71 -0.21 5.94
N VAL A 38 -2.07 -1.32 5.59
CA VAL A 38 -1.57 -1.60 4.24
C VAL A 38 -2.28 -2.82 3.68
N PHE A 39 -2.80 -2.70 2.46
CA PHE A 39 -3.43 -3.78 1.70
C PHE A 39 -2.65 -4.03 0.40
N PRO A 40 -1.65 -4.93 0.40
CA PRO A 40 -1.01 -5.39 -0.83
C PRO A 40 -1.93 -6.36 -1.58
N TYR A 41 -2.15 -6.12 -2.87
CA TYR A 41 -3.09 -6.91 -3.67
C TYR A 41 -2.43 -7.77 -4.75
N ASP A 42 -1.31 -7.35 -5.34
CA ASP A 42 -0.53 -8.08 -6.35
C ASP A 42 0.82 -7.37 -6.67
N ASP A 43 1.41 -7.66 -7.83
CA ASP A 43 2.65 -7.06 -8.33
C ASP A 43 2.53 -5.58 -8.75
N ARG A 44 1.31 -5.08 -8.90
CA ARG A 44 1.03 -3.66 -9.23
C ARG A 44 1.12 -2.75 -8.02
N GLY A 45 0.96 -3.30 -6.80
CA GLY A 45 1.21 -2.54 -5.58
C GLY A 45 0.27 -2.83 -4.40
N MET A 46 -0.04 -1.75 -3.68
CA MET A 46 -0.78 -1.80 -2.42
C MET A 46 -1.47 -0.47 -2.12
N ASP A 47 -2.54 -0.54 -1.33
CA ASP A 47 -3.15 0.65 -0.75
C ASP A 47 -2.60 0.89 0.65
N VAL A 48 -2.45 2.17 1.02
CA VAL A 48 -2.09 2.59 2.37
C VAL A 48 -3.14 3.59 2.85
N VAL A 49 -3.84 3.24 3.93
CA VAL A 49 -4.96 4.03 4.47
C VAL A 49 -4.86 4.21 5.97
N GLY A 50 -5.47 5.26 6.49
CA GLY A 50 -5.57 5.49 7.93
C GLY A 50 -5.70 6.96 8.31
N PRO A 51 -5.90 7.27 9.60
CA PRO A 51 -6.05 8.66 10.06
C PRO A 51 -4.74 9.46 10.11
N ASN A 52 -3.57 8.84 9.87
CA ASN A 52 -2.28 9.53 9.91
C ASN A 52 -2.00 10.31 8.62
N LYS A 53 -2.64 11.49 8.49
CA LYS A 53 -2.52 12.35 7.30
C LYS A 53 -1.10 12.77 6.98
N ASP A 54 -0.26 13.04 7.98
CA ASP A 54 1.12 13.48 7.76
C ASP A 54 1.95 12.38 7.07
N LEU A 55 1.84 11.15 7.56
CA LEU A 55 2.49 9.99 6.95
C LEU A 55 1.95 9.71 5.53
N LEU A 56 0.63 9.76 5.34
CA LEU A 56 0.04 9.55 4.01
C LEU A 56 0.47 10.63 3.02
N SER A 57 0.58 11.89 3.46
CA SER A 57 1.07 13.00 2.64
C SER A 57 2.54 12.84 2.26
N GLN A 58 3.37 12.32 3.18
CA GLN A 58 4.77 11.96 2.87
C GLN A 58 4.85 10.83 1.84
N LEU A 59 4.06 9.76 2.01
CA LEU A 59 4.03 8.63 1.07
C LEU A 59 3.50 9.05 -0.31
N TYR A 60 2.44 9.86 -0.36
CA TYR A 60 1.89 10.41 -1.60
C TYR A 60 2.94 11.19 -2.39
N ARG A 61 3.77 12.01 -1.71
CA ARG A 61 4.87 12.75 -2.36
C ARG A 61 6.01 11.83 -2.77
N GLN A 62 6.42 10.92 -1.89
CA GLN A 62 7.55 10.01 -2.12
C GLN A 62 7.29 9.04 -3.28
N HIS A 63 6.06 8.53 -3.40
CA HIS A 63 5.66 7.53 -4.39
C HIS A 63 4.76 8.11 -5.49
N HIS A 64 4.79 9.43 -5.66
CA HIS A 64 3.90 10.17 -6.55
C HIS A 64 3.86 9.64 -7.99
N THR A 65 5.01 9.19 -8.49
CA THR A 65 5.17 8.64 -9.85
C THR A 65 4.58 7.23 -10.02
N TYR A 66 4.23 6.55 -8.93
CA TYR A 66 3.62 5.22 -8.95
C TYR A 66 2.10 5.27 -8.79
N LEU A 67 1.53 6.44 -8.51
CA LEU A 67 0.09 6.61 -8.32
C LEU A 67 -0.64 6.56 -9.68
N LEU A 68 -1.70 5.76 -9.74
CA LEU A 68 -2.57 5.67 -10.91
C LEU A 68 -3.52 6.88 -10.98
N ASP A 69 -3.96 7.22 -12.20
CA ASP A 69 -4.79 8.39 -12.45
C ASP A 69 -6.19 8.32 -11.83
N TYR A 70 -6.70 7.11 -11.58
CA TYR A 70 -8.09 6.89 -11.15
C TYR A 70 -8.45 7.68 -9.88
N ASP A 71 -7.66 7.53 -8.81
CA ASP A 71 -7.87 8.25 -7.54
C ASP A 71 -7.03 9.53 -7.42
N ARG A 72 -6.31 9.89 -8.49
CA ARG A 72 -5.30 10.95 -8.46
C ARG A 72 -5.90 12.30 -8.09
N HIS A 73 -7.05 12.65 -8.66
CA HIS A 73 -7.72 13.91 -8.35
C HIS A 73 -8.14 14.00 -6.86
N ALA A 74 -8.64 12.91 -6.27
CA ALA A 74 -9.00 12.86 -4.87
C ALA A 74 -7.75 12.98 -3.96
N MET A 75 -6.67 12.28 -4.31
CA MET A 75 -5.39 12.39 -3.61
C MET A 75 -4.80 13.80 -3.69
N ASP A 76 -4.81 14.41 -4.88
CA ASP A 76 -4.27 15.76 -5.11
C ASP A 76 -5.04 16.79 -4.28
N SER A 77 -6.38 16.73 -4.25
CA SER A 77 -7.21 17.62 -3.41
C SER A 77 -6.92 17.49 -1.92
N THR A 78 -6.41 16.33 -1.48
CA THR A 78 -6.09 16.05 -0.07
C THR A 78 -4.63 16.37 0.28
N PHE A 79 -3.69 16.14 -0.65
CA PHE A 79 -2.26 16.07 -0.35
C PHE A 79 -1.33 16.95 -1.20
N ALA A 80 -1.78 17.54 -2.30
CA ALA A 80 -0.92 18.32 -3.22
C ALA A 80 -0.49 19.70 -2.67
N GLY A 81 -0.98 20.11 -1.50
CA GLY A 81 -0.55 21.33 -0.83
C GLY A 81 0.91 21.28 -0.34
N PRO A 82 1.48 22.43 0.09
CA PRO A 82 2.84 22.48 0.61
C PRO A 82 3.02 21.50 1.78
N ALA A 83 4.18 20.82 1.82
CA ALA A 83 4.53 19.94 2.91
C ALA A 83 4.53 20.74 4.22
N ARG A 84 3.72 20.29 5.20
CA ARG A 84 3.74 20.80 6.57
C ARG A 84 4.90 20.19 7.34
#